data_AF-A0A094ZLV0-F1
#
_entry.id   AF-A0A094ZLV0-F1
#
_cell.length_a   1.000
_cell.length_b   1.000
_cell.length_c   1.000
_cell.angle_alpha   90.00
_cell.angle_beta   90.00
_cell.angle_gamma   90.00
#
_symmetry.space_group_name_H-M   'P 1'
#
loop_
_entity.id
_entity.type
_entity.pdbx_description
1 polymer ?
#
loop_
_entity_poly.entity_id
_entity_poly.type
_entity_poly.pdbx_seq_one_letter_code
_entity_poly.pdbx_strand_id
1 'polypeptide(L)'
;MASKKSEKQFMLSENEFNQMAYDNTALMNPQYIDDIDYKSEIQPMNSQQTKSNQFINNADSDRYSCWSRFTHCIRIAYGPFNSNTYLLTSSMNTMFLQAQVTNGTDSLSTASSLDVLWSVIQGPIMNNWYSNTWYNTQPFATANNLTLLYQNRLIGVPRLRQLRMSSNSCIIPVYFADDIKECYGQYQEANEDKKPFGLKNGTAWTYTSSDQLGMYSYWGSVSSYGGGGYYEDLSRDQTEAASQLDRLFQNLWLDRGTRVLFIHFTTYNPNMNLFSVVEIVVEVPASGSLVLNSDFRSVKLLRYVTPFDYFVLACECTFLLFIAYYIVEEIMEIKKQGWIYFVSVWNSLDIIIILISIVCAAFNIYRTIIVINLLESILHNPNEFANFQMLSIWQVNFNFAISITVFLAWVKLFKYISFNKTMTQLSSTLGSCAKDLAGFAIMFFIVFFSFAQLGYLAFGTQAKDFSSFITVV
;
A
#
# COMPACT_ATOMS: atom_id res chain seq x y z
N MET A 1 -8.20 -31.06 62.29
CA MET A 1 -8.80 -32.32 61.80
C MET A 1 -8.58 -32.35 60.29
N ALA A 2 -7.63 -33.17 59.85
CA ALA A 2 -7.17 -33.26 58.47
C ALA A 2 -8.09 -34.16 57.63
N SER A 3 -8.22 -33.86 56.34
CA SER A 3 -8.51 -34.88 55.32
C SER A 3 -7.90 -34.44 53.99
N LYS A 4 -6.68 -34.95 53.74
CA LYS A 4 -5.97 -34.97 52.46
C LYS A 4 -6.65 -35.98 51.51
N LYS A 5 -6.77 -35.63 50.22
CA LYS A 5 -6.95 -36.56 49.10
C LYS A 5 -6.20 -35.96 47.90
N SER A 6 -4.89 -36.18 47.80
CA SER A 6 -4.22 -37.23 47.02
C SER A 6 -4.22 -36.95 45.50
N GLU A 7 -3.38 -36.00 45.07
CA GLU A 7 -2.78 -36.01 43.73
C GLU A 7 -1.77 -37.17 43.66
N LYS A 8 -1.99 -38.13 42.74
CA LYS A 8 -0.99 -39.13 42.39
C LYS A 8 -0.15 -38.59 41.24
N GLN A 9 1.02 -38.07 41.60
CA GLN A 9 2.11 -37.76 40.70
C GLN A 9 2.81 -39.08 40.33
N PHE A 10 2.76 -39.46 39.05
CA PHE A 10 3.46 -40.65 38.53
C PHE A 10 4.93 -40.25 38.27
N MET A 11 5.76 -40.34 39.30
CA MET A 11 7.22 -40.27 39.18
C MET A 11 7.72 -41.69 38.95
N LEU A 12 8.17 -42.01 37.73
CA LEU A 12 8.94 -43.22 37.45
C LEU A 12 10.29 -43.11 38.16
N SER A 13 10.64 -44.13 38.95
CA SER A 13 11.90 -44.18 39.68
C SER A 13 13.06 -44.56 38.75
N GLU A 14 14.22 -43.96 38.95
CA GLU A 14 15.50 -44.20 38.23
C GLU A 14 15.93 -45.68 38.18
N ASN A 15 15.34 -46.53 39.02
CA ASN A 15 15.65 -47.97 39.09
C ASN A 15 14.94 -48.82 38.02
N GLU A 16 13.80 -48.37 37.46
CA GLU A 16 13.10 -49.13 36.41
C GLU A 16 13.73 -48.92 35.01
N PHE A 17 14.42 -47.80 34.81
CA PHE A 17 15.13 -47.50 33.55
C PHE A 17 16.42 -48.33 33.40
N ASN A 18 17.10 -48.62 34.53
CA ASN A 18 18.33 -49.42 34.53
C ASN A 18 18.07 -50.93 34.35
N GLN A 19 16.87 -51.42 34.68
CA GLN A 19 16.52 -52.83 34.52
C GLN A 19 16.18 -53.18 33.06
N MET A 20 15.56 -52.27 32.29
CA MET A 20 15.32 -52.48 30.84
C MET A 20 16.58 -52.32 29.98
N ALA A 21 17.59 -51.58 30.45
CA ALA A 21 18.88 -51.44 29.78
C ALA A 21 19.77 -52.69 29.92
N TYR A 22 19.56 -53.49 30.97
CA TYR A 22 20.32 -54.72 31.23
C TYR A 22 19.80 -55.94 30.44
N ASP A 23 18.49 -56.03 30.18
CA ASP A 23 17.92 -57.18 29.47
C ASP A 23 18.19 -57.19 27.96
N ASN A 24 18.49 -56.03 27.35
CA ASN A 24 18.84 -55.95 25.92
C ASN A 24 20.34 -56.09 25.64
N THR A 25 21.20 -56.11 26.67
CA THR A 25 22.65 -56.29 26.51
C THR A 25 23.09 -57.76 26.68
N ALA A 26 22.17 -58.67 27.00
CA ALA A 26 22.47 -60.09 27.25
C ALA A 26 22.34 -61.02 26.00
N LEU A 27 22.12 -60.48 24.80
CA LEU A 27 21.93 -61.30 23.58
C LEU A 27 23.02 -61.18 22.50
N MET A 28 24.20 -60.64 22.81
CA MET A 28 25.35 -60.73 21.89
C MET A 28 26.63 -61.15 22.61
N ASN A 29 26.85 -62.47 22.62
CA ASN A 29 28.13 -63.09 22.98
C ASN A 29 29.06 -63.07 21.75
N PRO A 30 30.27 -62.47 21.81
CA PRO A 30 31.21 -62.44 20.70
C PRO A 30 32.28 -63.54 20.90
N GLN A 31 31.97 -64.78 20.54
CA GLN A 31 33.00 -65.82 20.38
C GLN A 31 32.58 -66.84 19.31
N TYR A 32 32.84 -66.49 18.05
CA TYR A 32 33.38 -67.44 17.07
C TYR A 32 33.93 -66.65 15.88
N ILE A 33 35.25 -66.58 15.82
CA ILE A 33 36.00 -66.19 14.62
C ILE A 33 36.25 -67.49 13.88
N ASP A 34 35.72 -67.61 12.67
CA ASP A 34 36.38 -68.34 11.60
C ASP A 34 36.31 -67.46 10.34
N ASP A 35 37.49 -67.12 9.85
CA ASP A 35 37.75 -66.45 8.58
C ASP A 35 37.08 -67.21 7.42
N ILE A 36 36.28 -66.51 6.61
CA ILE A 36 36.22 -66.64 5.15
C ILE A 36 35.53 -65.36 4.60
N ASP A 37 36.32 -64.58 3.87
CA ASP A 37 35.97 -63.56 2.86
C ASP A 37 34.56 -62.91 2.90
N TYR A 38 34.46 -61.74 3.56
CA TYR A 38 33.47 -60.72 3.20
C TYR A 38 34.11 -59.32 3.20
N LYS A 39 35.20 -59.16 2.43
CA LYS A 39 35.93 -57.89 2.31
C LYS A 39 35.83 -57.21 0.94
N SER A 40 34.74 -57.45 0.20
CA SER A 40 34.56 -56.86 -1.15
C SER A 40 33.20 -56.20 -1.44
N GLU A 41 32.25 -56.08 -0.50
CA GLU A 41 30.92 -55.50 -0.82
C GLU A 41 30.40 -54.36 0.08
N ILE A 42 31.13 -53.91 1.11
CA ILE A 42 30.69 -52.78 1.97
C ILE A 42 31.41 -51.44 1.65
N GLN A 43 32.11 -51.34 0.51
CA GLN A 43 32.53 -50.05 -0.04
C GLN A 43 32.18 -49.96 -1.52
N PRO A 44 30.95 -49.55 -1.84
CA PRO A 44 30.80 -48.21 -2.44
C PRO A 44 29.57 -47.39 -1.97
N MET A 45 28.72 -47.87 -1.05
CA MET A 45 27.51 -47.12 -0.67
C MET A 45 27.76 -45.92 0.27
N ASN A 46 28.60 -46.06 1.31
CA ASN A 46 28.83 -44.96 2.26
C ASN A 46 29.64 -43.78 1.67
N SER A 47 30.56 -44.03 0.74
CA SER A 47 31.31 -42.95 0.08
C SER A 47 30.46 -42.18 -0.93
N GLN A 48 29.53 -42.86 -1.62
CA GLN A 48 28.57 -42.23 -2.52
C GLN A 48 27.49 -41.43 -1.76
N GLN A 49 27.00 -41.94 -0.62
CA GLN A 49 26.00 -41.25 0.20
C GLN A 49 26.58 -40.04 0.95
N THR A 50 27.84 -40.12 1.38
CA THR A 50 28.55 -38.98 1.99
C THR A 50 28.93 -37.93 0.94
N LYS A 51 29.35 -38.35 -0.27
CA LYS A 51 29.60 -37.44 -1.39
C LYS A 51 28.31 -36.80 -1.89
N SER A 52 27.22 -37.56 -2.09
CA SER A 52 25.93 -37.01 -2.52
C SER A 52 25.38 -36.01 -1.52
N ASN A 53 25.48 -36.28 -0.22
CA ASN A 53 25.07 -35.34 0.83
C ASN A 53 25.97 -34.08 0.84
N GLN A 54 27.28 -34.21 0.59
CA GLN A 54 28.16 -33.04 0.39
C GLN A 54 27.81 -32.24 -0.87
N PHE A 55 27.49 -32.89 -1.99
CA PHE A 55 27.09 -32.22 -3.23
C PHE A 55 25.75 -31.48 -3.08
N ILE A 56 24.77 -32.09 -2.39
CA ILE A 56 23.46 -31.46 -2.11
C ILE A 56 23.64 -30.26 -1.19
N ASN A 57 24.44 -30.40 -0.12
CA ASN A 57 24.74 -29.29 0.80
C ASN A 57 25.46 -28.13 0.11
N ASN A 58 26.37 -28.41 -0.82
CA ASN A 58 27.05 -27.37 -1.60
C ASN A 58 26.10 -26.67 -2.58
N ALA A 59 25.27 -27.43 -3.30
CA ALA A 59 24.31 -26.87 -4.27
C ALA A 59 23.27 -25.97 -3.60
N ASP A 60 22.75 -26.37 -2.44
CA ASP A 60 21.76 -25.57 -1.74
C ASP A 60 22.41 -24.37 -1.00
N SER A 61 23.69 -24.46 -0.61
CA SER A 61 24.48 -23.30 -0.13
C SER A 61 24.70 -22.25 -1.24
N ASP A 62 24.96 -22.69 -2.47
CA ASP A 62 25.07 -21.79 -3.63
C ASP A 62 23.73 -21.11 -3.94
N ARG A 63 22.62 -21.87 -3.84
CA ARG A 63 21.26 -21.32 -3.97
C ARG A 63 20.92 -20.30 -2.87
N TYR A 64 21.32 -20.55 -1.63
CA TYR A 64 21.19 -19.57 -0.53
C TYR A 64 21.95 -18.27 -0.84
N SER A 65 23.21 -18.39 -1.28
CA SER A 65 24.02 -17.22 -1.65
C SER A 65 23.37 -16.41 -2.78
N CYS A 66 22.84 -17.09 -3.80
CA CYS A 66 22.14 -16.45 -4.91
C CYS A 66 20.89 -15.69 -4.45
N TRP A 67 20.01 -16.35 -3.67
CA TRP A 67 18.79 -15.73 -3.14
C TRP A 67 19.08 -14.58 -2.16
N SER A 68 20.12 -14.71 -1.34
CA SER A 68 20.54 -13.64 -0.43
C SER A 68 21.06 -12.41 -1.19
N ARG A 69 21.80 -12.60 -2.28
CA ARG A 69 22.22 -11.50 -3.16
C ARG A 69 21.03 -10.89 -3.89
N PHE A 70 20.10 -11.71 -4.36
CA PHE A 70 18.86 -11.26 -5.00
C PHE A 70 18.04 -10.34 -4.08
N THR A 71 17.81 -10.74 -2.82
CA THR A 71 17.07 -9.91 -1.85
C THR A 71 17.79 -8.60 -1.54
N HIS A 72 19.12 -8.61 -1.40
CA HIS A 72 19.91 -7.41 -1.21
C HIS A 72 19.84 -6.47 -2.42
N CYS A 73 19.95 -7.01 -3.64
CA CYS A 73 19.85 -6.22 -4.86
C CYS A 73 18.49 -5.52 -4.98
N ILE A 74 17.38 -6.22 -4.72
CA ILE A 74 16.03 -5.62 -4.77
C ILE A 74 15.89 -4.52 -3.72
N ARG A 75 16.36 -4.78 -2.49
CA ARG A 75 16.29 -3.81 -1.40
C ARG A 75 17.07 -2.53 -1.73
N ILE A 76 18.24 -2.65 -2.36
CA ILE A 76 19.04 -1.49 -2.76
C ILE A 76 18.42 -0.78 -3.95
N ALA A 77 17.90 -1.53 -4.93
CA ALA A 77 17.34 -0.97 -6.15
C ALA A 77 16.03 -0.20 -5.92
N TYR A 78 15.17 -0.71 -5.03
CA TYR A 78 13.81 -0.23 -4.86
C TYR A 78 13.46 0.18 -3.42
N GLY A 79 14.42 0.14 -2.50
CA GLY A 79 14.23 0.63 -1.14
C GLY A 79 14.03 2.15 -1.11
N PRO A 80 13.36 2.68 -0.07
CA PRO A 80 13.20 4.12 0.10
C PRO A 80 14.58 4.79 0.20
N PHE A 81 14.85 5.74 -0.71
CA PHE A 81 16.15 6.37 -0.89
C PHE A 81 16.61 7.22 0.31
N ASN A 82 15.67 7.76 1.09
CA ASN A 82 15.96 8.69 2.17
C ASN A 82 14.88 8.62 3.27
N SER A 83 15.29 8.56 4.54
CA SER A 83 14.42 8.68 5.71
C SER A 83 13.61 9.99 5.72
N ASN A 84 14.16 11.04 5.10
CA ASN A 84 13.52 12.36 5.02
C ASN A 84 12.27 12.38 4.13
N THR A 85 12.02 11.34 3.33
CA THR A 85 10.79 11.21 2.52
C THR A 85 9.53 11.24 3.40
N TYR A 86 9.62 10.60 4.57
CA TYR A 86 8.55 10.64 5.56
C TYR A 86 8.37 12.05 6.13
N LEU A 87 9.45 12.73 6.46
CA LEU A 87 9.40 14.10 7.00
C LEU A 87 8.77 15.09 6.02
N LEU A 88 9.09 14.98 4.73
CA LEU A 88 8.44 15.80 3.69
C LEU A 88 6.93 15.57 3.65
N THR A 89 6.51 14.30 3.62
CA THR A 89 5.10 13.92 3.59
C THR A 89 4.36 14.39 4.84
N SER A 90 4.95 14.17 6.02
CA SER A 90 4.40 14.60 7.29
C SER A 90 4.28 16.13 7.38
N SER A 91 5.29 16.87 6.90
CA SER A 91 5.27 18.34 6.93
C SER A 91 4.21 18.92 5.99
N MET A 92 4.00 18.31 4.81
CA MET A 92 2.93 18.71 3.90
C MET A 92 1.56 18.42 4.50
N ASN A 93 1.41 17.26 5.13
CA ASN A 93 0.18 16.87 5.80
C ASN A 93 -0.21 17.88 6.91
N THR A 94 0.72 18.17 7.83
CA THR A 94 0.46 19.13 8.92
C THR A 94 0.18 20.53 8.39
N MET A 95 0.93 20.98 7.36
CA MET A 95 0.75 22.29 6.76
C MET A 95 -0.68 22.51 6.22
N PHE A 96 -1.27 21.53 5.54
CA PHE A 96 -2.60 21.70 4.94
C PHE A 96 -3.75 21.29 5.87
N LEU A 97 -3.60 20.22 6.66
CA LEU A 97 -4.71 19.72 7.48
C LEU A 97 -4.88 20.48 8.80
N GLN A 98 -3.76 20.95 9.38
CA GLN A 98 -3.74 21.59 10.71
C GLN A 98 -3.63 23.11 10.64
N ALA A 99 -3.50 23.70 9.44
CA ALA A 99 -3.49 25.16 9.32
C ALA A 99 -4.81 25.75 9.82
N GLN A 100 -4.68 26.70 10.74
CA GLN A 100 -5.80 27.35 11.41
C GLN A 100 -6.13 28.69 10.73
N VAL A 101 -7.40 29.04 10.77
CA VAL A 101 -7.87 30.38 10.38
C VAL A 101 -7.33 31.42 11.37
N THR A 102 -6.95 32.61 10.88
CA THR A 102 -6.23 33.66 11.65
C THR A 102 -6.91 34.16 12.93
N ASN A 103 -8.19 33.84 13.16
CA ASN A 103 -8.96 34.22 14.35
C ASN A 103 -9.80 33.06 14.92
N GLY A 104 -9.44 31.81 14.65
CA GLY A 104 -10.22 30.65 15.09
C GLY A 104 -9.39 29.38 15.27
N THR A 105 -10.02 28.35 15.81
CA THR A 105 -9.43 27.00 15.94
C THR A 105 -9.78 26.10 14.75
N ASP A 106 -10.52 26.64 13.78
CA ASP A 106 -11.00 25.89 12.63
C ASP A 106 -9.85 25.59 11.68
N SER A 107 -9.72 24.30 11.35
CA SER A 107 -8.75 23.73 10.44
C SER A 107 -9.50 22.81 9.48
N LEU A 108 -8.83 22.36 8.42
CA LEU A 108 -9.46 21.43 7.49
C LEU A 108 -9.87 20.13 8.19
N SER A 109 -9.06 19.65 9.14
CA SER A 109 -9.34 18.45 9.93
C SER A 109 -10.53 18.56 10.88
N THR A 110 -10.90 19.78 11.29
CA THR A 110 -12.00 20.05 12.22
C THR A 110 -13.24 20.62 11.55
N ALA A 111 -13.20 20.82 10.23
CA ALA A 111 -14.31 21.39 9.46
C ALA A 111 -15.54 20.46 9.49
N SER A 112 -16.64 20.95 10.06
CA SER A 112 -17.89 20.21 10.22
C SER A 112 -19.02 20.69 9.30
N SER A 113 -18.91 21.89 8.75
CA SER A 113 -19.90 22.52 7.87
C SER A 113 -19.26 23.09 6.61
N LEU A 114 -20.06 23.25 5.55
CA LEU A 114 -19.60 23.82 4.27
C LEU A 114 -19.12 25.27 4.43
N ASP A 115 -19.71 26.04 5.34
CA ASP A 115 -19.31 27.43 5.60
C ASP A 115 -17.90 27.50 6.20
N VAL A 116 -17.60 26.63 7.17
CA VAL A 116 -16.25 26.49 7.74
C VAL A 116 -15.27 25.95 6.71
N LEU A 117 -15.69 25.02 5.86
CA LEU A 117 -14.84 24.52 4.77
C LEU A 117 -14.42 25.65 3.82
N TRP A 118 -15.35 26.53 3.42
CA TRP A 118 -15.04 27.67 2.57
C TRP A 118 -14.09 28.68 3.22
N SER A 119 -14.27 28.98 4.51
CA SER A 119 -13.37 29.89 5.23
C SER A 119 -11.94 29.33 5.32
N VAL A 120 -11.81 28.01 5.47
CA VAL A 120 -10.52 27.30 5.44
C VAL A 120 -9.89 27.31 4.04
N ILE A 121 -10.68 27.13 2.98
CA ILE A 121 -10.18 27.17 1.59
C ILE A 121 -9.68 28.58 1.23
N GLN A 122 -10.48 29.62 1.50
CA GLN A 122 -10.14 31.01 1.16
C GLN A 122 -9.04 31.61 2.03
N GLY A 123 -8.88 31.14 3.27
CA GLY A 123 -7.86 31.62 4.21
C GLY A 123 -6.59 30.76 4.20
N PRO A 124 -6.46 29.81 5.14
CA PRO A 124 -5.22 29.08 5.37
C PRO A 124 -4.73 28.29 4.14
N ILE A 125 -5.61 27.61 3.40
CA ILE A 125 -5.18 26.81 2.23
C ILE A 125 -4.64 27.72 1.12
N MET A 126 -5.36 28.78 0.80
CA MET A 126 -4.91 29.78 -0.19
C MET A 126 -3.58 30.40 0.22
N ASN A 127 -3.45 30.84 1.48
CA ASN A 127 -2.20 31.40 1.97
C ASN A 127 -1.04 30.40 1.87
N ASN A 128 -1.29 29.13 2.16
CA ASN A 128 -0.29 28.06 2.06
C ASN A 128 0.23 27.82 0.63
N TRP A 129 -0.60 28.01 -0.40
CA TRP A 129 -0.15 27.85 -1.79
C TRP A 129 0.64 29.04 -2.33
N TYR A 130 0.28 30.26 -1.91
CA TYR A 130 0.78 31.49 -2.53
C TYR A 130 1.67 32.36 -1.62
N SER A 131 1.86 32.00 -0.34
CA SER A 131 2.73 32.76 0.57
C SER A 131 4.20 32.64 0.18
N ASN A 132 4.70 33.70 -0.47
CA ASN A 132 6.09 33.86 -0.88
C ASN A 132 6.81 34.93 -0.05
N THR A 133 6.45 35.09 1.22
CA THR A 133 7.13 36.03 2.14
C THR A 133 7.96 35.26 3.14
N TRP A 134 9.17 35.75 3.41
CA TRP A 134 9.97 35.29 4.55
C TRP A 134 9.26 35.59 5.88
N TYR A 135 9.73 34.95 6.95
CA TYR A 135 9.23 35.18 8.32
C TYR A 135 9.31 36.65 8.77
N ASN A 136 10.14 37.48 8.10
CA ASN A 136 10.27 38.92 8.33
C ASN A 136 9.46 39.77 7.32
N THR A 137 8.50 39.16 6.61
CA THR A 137 7.65 39.79 5.57
C THR A 137 8.37 40.28 4.31
N GLN A 138 9.67 40.04 4.17
CA GLN A 138 10.38 40.36 2.94
C GLN A 138 9.97 39.40 1.80
N PRO A 139 9.84 39.89 0.56
CA PRO A 139 9.47 39.03 -0.57
C PRO A 139 10.59 38.03 -0.88
N PHE A 140 10.20 36.77 -1.10
CA PHE A 140 11.07 35.73 -1.64
C PHE A 140 11.28 36.00 -3.14
N ALA A 141 12.54 36.02 -3.58
CA ALA A 141 13.03 36.78 -4.72
C ALA A 141 12.65 36.29 -6.14
N THR A 142 11.52 35.61 -6.35
CA THR A 142 11.04 35.35 -7.72
C THR A 142 9.53 35.25 -7.78
N ALA A 143 8.86 36.31 -8.24
CA ALA A 143 7.40 36.38 -8.40
C ALA A 143 6.81 35.21 -9.22
N ASN A 144 7.61 34.60 -10.11
CA ASN A 144 7.16 33.54 -11.01
C ASN A 144 7.25 32.13 -10.44
N ASN A 145 7.86 31.93 -9.26
CA ASN A 145 8.05 30.62 -8.66
C ASN A 145 7.25 30.53 -7.35
N LEU A 146 6.06 29.92 -7.41
CA LEU A 146 5.29 29.57 -6.23
C LEU A 146 6.02 28.49 -5.44
N THR A 147 6.43 28.83 -4.22
CA THR A 147 7.19 27.95 -3.34
C THR A 147 6.46 27.71 -2.03
N LEU A 148 6.34 26.46 -1.64
CA LEU A 148 5.80 26.02 -0.35
C LEU A 148 6.96 25.71 0.60
N LEU A 149 6.90 26.24 1.82
CA LEU A 149 7.93 26.05 2.86
C LEU A 149 9.34 26.45 2.38
N TYR A 150 9.44 27.44 1.49
CA TYR A 150 10.68 27.94 0.87
C TYR A 150 11.46 26.96 -0.01
N GLN A 151 11.18 25.65 0.09
CA GLN A 151 11.97 24.60 -0.55
C GLN A 151 11.20 23.81 -1.60
N ASN A 152 9.87 23.70 -1.48
CA ASN A 152 9.07 22.93 -2.43
C ASN A 152 8.51 23.86 -3.48
N ARG A 153 8.59 23.50 -4.75
CA ARG A 153 8.01 24.26 -5.86
C ARG A 153 6.65 23.69 -6.23
N LEU A 154 5.64 24.53 -6.40
CA LEU A 154 4.36 24.10 -6.97
C LEU A 154 4.53 23.82 -8.48
N ILE A 155 4.05 22.66 -8.94
CA ILE A 155 4.05 22.28 -10.35
C ILE A 155 2.64 22.41 -10.90
N GLY A 156 2.52 23.15 -12.00
CA GLY A 156 1.22 23.50 -12.58
C GLY A 156 0.44 24.43 -11.65
N VAL A 157 -0.85 24.15 -11.53
CA VAL A 157 -1.78 24.89 -10.67
C VAL A 157 -2.59 23.95 -9.77
N PRO A 158 -3.14 24.41 -8.63
CA PRO A 158 -4.10 23.63 -7.86
C PRO A 158 -5.43 23.51 -8.61
N ARG A 159 -6.05 22.34 -8.54
CA ARG A 159 -7.37 22.05 -9.11
C ARG A 159 -8.37 21.76 -8.01
N LEU A 160 -9.52 22.43 -8.05
CA LEU A 160 -10.70 22.06 -7.28
C LEU A 160 -11.63 21.27 -8.18
N ARG A 161 -12.09 20.09 -7.75
CA ARG A 161 -13.02 19.25 -8.51
C ARG A 161 -14.16 18.77 -7.62
N GLN A 162 -15.38 18.81 -8.12
CA GLN A 162 -16.58 18.48 -7.37
C GLN A 162 -17.46 17.49 -8.13
N LEU A 163 -18.08 16.57 -7.40
CA LEU A 163 -19.17 15.73 -7.91
C LEU A 163 -20.48 16.06 -7.21
N ARG A 164 -21.56 15.96 -7.98
CA ARG A 164 -22.90 16.39 -7.59
C ARG A 164 -23.94 15.32 -7.91
N MET A 165 -24.98 15.27 -7.11
CA MET A 165 -26.17 14.43 -7.33
C MET A 165 -27.34 15.29 -7.80
N SER A 166 -28.22 14.69 -8.60
CA SER A 166 -29.43 15.36 -9.05
C SER A 166 -30.42 15.59 -7.90
N SER A 167 -31.25 16.62 -7.98
CA SER A 167 -32.20 17.05 -6.93
C SER A 167 -33.33 16.06 -6.64
N ASN A 168 -33.58 15.10 -7.52
CA ASN A 168 -34.60 14.04 -7.36
C ASN A 168 -33.95 12.65 -7.31
N SER A 169 -32.75 12.55 -6.72
CA SER A 169 -32.00 11.30 -6.67
C SER A 169 -32.43 10.36 -5.54
N CYS A 170 -33.27 10.82 -4.62
CA CYS A 170 -33.93 9.95 -3.63
C CYS A 170 -35.45 10.02 -3.66
N ILE A 171 -36.06 8.94 -3.19
CA ILE A 171 -37.50 8.78 -3.11
C ILE A 171 -37.96 9.36 -1.77
N ILE A 172 -38.76 10.42 -1.84
CA ILE A 172 -39.35 11.06 -0.66
C ILE A 172 -40.57 10.22 -0.24
N PRO A 173 -40.69 9.82 1.04
CA PRO A 173 -41.88 9.13 1.53
C PRO A 173 -43.14 10.00 1.36
N VAL A 174 -44.27 9.38 0.98
CA VAL A 174 -45.53 10.08 0.66
C VAL A 174 -45.98 11.03 1.78
N TYR A 175 -45.78 10.64 3.05
CA TYR A 175 -46.14 11.45 4.21
C TYR A 175 -45.40 12.80 4.30
N PHE A 176 -44.23 12.94 3.68
CA PHE A 176 -43.42 14.17 3.68
C PHE A 176 -43.37 14.86 2.30
N ALA A 177 -44.14 14.37 1.33
CA ALA A 177 -44.11 14.89 -0.04
C ALA A 177 -44.58 16.36 -0.13
N ASP A 178 -45.44 16.80 0.78
CA ASP A 178 -45.92 18.19 0.81
C ASP A 178 -44.87 19.16 1.36
N ASP A 179 -44.08 18.72 2.35
CA ASP A 179 -43.07 19.54 3.03
C ASP A 179 -41.71 19.55 2.31
N ILE A 180 -41.30 18.40 1.77
CA ILE A 180 -39.98 18.21 1.16
C ILE A 180 -40.14 18.09 -0.36
N LYS A 181 -39.64 19.09 -1.08
CA LYS A 181 -39.72 19.17 -2.55
C LYS A 181 -38.48 18.65 -3.26
N GLU A 182 -37.33 18.63 -2.59
CA GLU A 182 -36.04 18.27 -3.16
C GLU A 182 -35.33 17.25 -2.27
N CYS A 183 -34.69 16.25 -2.88
CA CYS A 183 -34.04 15.14 -2.20
C CYS A 183 -32.76 14.72 -2.92
N TYR A 184 -31.64 14.84 -2.21
CA TYR A 184 -30.33 14.40 -2.70
C TYR A 184 -29.95 13.08 -2.03
N GLY A 185 -29.89 12.00 -2.80
CA GLY A 185 -29.54 10.66 -2.33
C GLY A 185 -28.04 10.47 -2.08
N GLN A 186 -27.64 9.27 -1.68
CA GLN A 186 -26.23 8.87 -1.62
C GLN A 186 -25.61 8.92 -3.03
N TYR A 187 -24.30 9.15 -3.11
CA TYR A 187 -23.60 9.14 -4.39
C TYR A 187 -23.75 7.78 -5.07
N GLN A 188 -24.19 7.81 -6.32
CA GLN A 188 -24.23 6.66 -7.22
C GLN A 188 -23.82 7.16 -8.60
N GLU A 189 -22.80 6.52 -9.19
CA GLU A 189 -22.26 6.94 -10.49
C GLU A 189 -23.32 7.00 -11.59
N ALA A 190 -24.32 6.10 -11.55
CA ALA A 190 -25.43 6.09 -12.51
C ALA A 190 -26.36 7.31 -12.41
N ASN A 191 -26.50 7.89 -11.22
CA ASN A 191 -27.42 8.99 -10.91
C ASN A 191 -26.70 10.34 -10.69
N GLU A 192 -25.43 10.41 -11.11
CA GLU A 192 -24.61 11.62 -11.07
C GLU A 192 -25.21 12.74 -11.92
N ASP A 193 -25.18 13.98 -11.40
CA ASP A 193 -25.68 15.14 -12.13
C ASP A 193 -24.66 15.66 -13.13
N LYS A 194 -24.91 15.38 -14.42
CA LYS A 194 -24.07 15.79 -15.54
C LYS A 194 -24.55 17.08 -16.22
N LYS A 195 -25.63 17.70 -15.72
CA LYS A 195 -26.21 18.90 -16.34
C LYS A 195 -25.48 20.17 -15.88
N PRO A 196 -25.18 21.13 -16.78
CA PRO A 196 -24.59 22.40 -16.38
C PRO A 196 -25.43 23.14 -15.33
N PHE A 197 -24.78 23.66 -14.29
CA PHE A 197 -25.44 24.34 -13.16
C PHE A 197 -24.91 25.76 -12.94
N GLY A 198 -25.58 26.52 -12.06
CA GLY A 198 -25.18 27.89 -11.70
C GLY A 198 -25.01 28.81 -12.91
N LEU A 199 -23.82 29.41 -13.07
CA LEU A 199 -23.51 30.36 -14.14
C LEU A 199 -23.42 29.72 -15.54
N LYS A 200 -23.34 28.38 -15.63
CA LYS A 200 -23.24 27.60 -16.89
C LYS A 200 -22.12 28.06 -17.82
N ASN A 201 -21.11 28.73 -17.29
CA ASN A 201 -20.04 29.34 -18.06
C ASN A 201 -18.69 29.03 -17.42
N GLY A 202 -17.81 28.35 -18.16
CA GLY A 202 -16.53 27.86 -17.68
C GLY A 202 -16.57 26.39 -17.24
N THR A 203 -15.39 25.85 -16.94
CA THR A 203 -15.19 24.45 -16.54
C THR A 203 -15.77 24.15 -15.16
N ALA A 204 -15.83 25.13 -14.26
CA ALA A 204 -16.44 24.96 -12.94
C ALA A 204 -17.95 24.63 -12.99
N TRP A 205 -18.64 24.98 -14.07
CA TRP A 205 -20.11 24.91 -14.15
C TRP A 205 -20.60 23.93 -15.22
N THR A 206 -19.68 23.33 -15.98
CA THR A 206 -19.96 22.36 -17.04
C THR A 206 -19.29 21.03 -16.71
N TYR A 207 -20.03 19.94 -16.88
CA TYR A 207 -19.53 18.60 -16.54
C TYR A 207 -18.51 18.14 -17.57
N THR A 208 -17.37 17.63 -17.09
CA THR A 208 -16.39 16.94 -17.92
C THR A 208 -16.28 15.47 -17.54
N SER A 209 -16.09 14.61 -18.54
CA SER A 209 -15.98 13.16 -18.32
C SER A 209 -14.61 12.78 -17.79
N SER A 210 -14.52 11.60 -17.16
CA SER A 210 -13.26 11.03 -16.65
C SER A 210 -12.18 10.92 -17.73
N ASP A 211 -12.56 10.53 -18.94
CA ASP A 211 -11.63 10.30 -20.05
C ASP A 211 -10.98 11.61 -20.53
N GLN A 212 -11.72 12.72 -20.49
CA GLN A 212 -11.21 14.04 -20.83
C GLN A 212 -10.27 14.59 -19.76
N LEU A 213 -10.58 14.34 -18.48
CA LEU A 213 -9.74 14.76 -17.36
C LEU A 213 -8.50 13.88 -17.17
N GLY A 214 -8.52 12.64 -17.69
CA GLY A 214 -7.50 11.64 -17.44
C GLY A 214 -7.42 11.24 -15.95
N MET A 215 -8.52 11.36 -15.20
CA MET A 215 -8.62 11.02 -13.79
C MET A 215 -9.38 9.71 -13.60
N TYR A 216 -8.94 8.89 -12.64
CA TYR A 216 -9.54 7.59 -12.33
C TYR A 216 -10.54 7.72 -11.16
N SER A 217 -11.29 6.65 -10.90
CA SER A 217 -12.24 6.57 -9.79
C SER A 217 -11.56 6.55 -8.42
N TYR A 218 -11.94 7.46 -7.53
CA TYR A 218 -11.42 7.50 -6.16
C TYR A 218 -12.24 6.58 -5.25
N TRP A 219 -11.56 5.72 -4.48
CA TRP A 219 -12.21 4.93 -3.44
C TRP A 219 -12.19 5.71 -2.13
N GLY A 220 -13.36 6.23 -1.75
CA GLY A 220 -13.55 7.02 -0.54
C GLY A 220 -13.90 6.23 0.71
N SER A 221 -14.07 6.95 1.83
CA SER A 221 -14.54 6.36 3.09
C SER A 221 -16.01 5.99 3.02
N VAL A 222 -16.82 6.82 2.33
CA VAL A 222 -18.28 6.68 2.27
C VAL A 222 -18.74 6.02 0.97
N SER A 223 -18.12 6.35 -0.16
CA SER A 223 -18.48 5.79 -1.47
C SER A 223 -17.28 5.77 -2.41
N SER A 224 -17.39 5.01 -3.50
CA SER A 224 -16.51 5.18 -4.66
C SER A 224 -17.04 6.32 -5.53
N TYR A 225 -16.13 7.16 -6.03
CA TYR A 225 -16.41 8.38 -6.78
C TYR A 225 -15.76 8.32 -8.16
N GLY A 226 -16.48 8.75 -9.20
CA GLY A 226 -15.95 8.79 -10.56
C GLY A 226 -14.81 9.80 -10.76
N GLY A 227 -14.07 9.62 -11.86
CA GLY A 227 -12.98 10.53 -12.26
C GLY A 227 -13.44 11.81 -12.96
N GLY A 228 -14.71 11.91 -13.37
CA GLY A 228 -15.29 13.09 -14.03
C GLY A 228 -15.58 14.25 -13.07
N GLY A 229 -16.46 15.16 -13.48
CA GLY A 229 -17.04 16.16 -12.59
C GLY A 229 -16.95 17.59 -13.09
N TYR A 230 -17.17 18.52 -12.16
CA TYR A 230 -17.01 19.95 -12.36
C TYR A 230 -15.70 20.38 -11.76
N TYR A 231 -14.86 21.13 -12.48
CA TYR A 231 -13.55 21.50 -11.96
C TYR A 231 -13.16 22.93 -12.31
N GLU A 232 -12.41 23.55 -11.41
CA GLU A 232 -11.77 24.85 -11.62
C GLU A 232 -10.26 24.70 -11.37
N ASP A 233 -9.48 25.13 -12.35
CA ASP A 233 -8.04 25.27 -12.23
C ASP A 233 -7.75 26.70 -11.74
N LEU A 234 -7.10 26.81 -10.58
CA LEU A 234 -6.77 28.10 -10.01
C LEU A 234 -5.62 28.75 -10.77
N SER A 235 -5.64 30.07 -10.92
CA SER A 235 -4.52 30.79 -11.54
C SER A 235 -3.25 30.71 -10.67
N ARG A 236 -2.09 30.97 -11.29
CA ARG A 236 -0.81 31.09 -10.56
C ARG A 236 -0.70 32.42 -9.82
N ASP A 237 -1.47 33.42 -10.23
CA ASP A 237 -1.50 34.72 -9.57
C ASP A 237 -2.48 34.68 -8.39
N GLN A 238 -1.98 35.03 -7.20
CA GLN A 238 -2.76 34.96 -5.95
C GLN A 238 -4.04 35.78 -6.02
N THR A 239 -4.00 36.98 -6.61
CA THR A 239 -5.15 37.89 -6.71
C THR A 239 -6.21 37.34 -7.65
N GLU A 240 -5.81 36.77 -8.78
CA GLU A 240 -6.71 36.15 -9.74
C GLU A 240 -7.33 34.88 -9.14
N ALA A 241 -6.53 34.01 -8.55
CA ALA A 241 -7.02 32.80 -7.90
C ALA A 241 -7.95 33.11 -6.72
N ALA A 242 -7.68 34.17 -5.94
CA ALA A 242 -8.60 34.65 -4.90
C ALA A 242 -9.94 35.12 -5.49
N SER A 243 -9.91 35.82 -6.63
CA SER A 243 -11.12 36.26 -7.33
C SER A 243 -11.92 35.09 -7.92
N GLN A 244 -11.24 34.04 -8.41
CA GLN A 244 -11.89 32.80 -8.86
C GLN A 244 -12.60 32.11 -7.69
N LEU A 245 -11.94 31.98 -6.54
CA LEU A 245 -12.54 31.39 -5.33
C LEU A 245 -13.73 32.20 -4.81
N ASP A 246 -13.63 33.54 -4.78
CA ASP A 246 -14.73 34.41 -4.37
C ASP A 246 -15.92 34.29 -5.32
N ARG A 247 -15.66 34.19 -6.64
CA ARG A 247 -16.71 33.92 -7.63
C ARG A 247 -17.39 32.56 -7.41
N LEU A 248 -16.65 31.50 -7.08
CA LEU A 248 -17.24 30.19 -6.77
C LEU A 248 -18.10 30.25 -5.50
N PHE A 249 -17.62 30.96 -4.48
CA PHE A 249 -18.33 31.15 -3.21
C PHE A 249 -19.64 31.93 -3.39
N GLN A 250 -19.59 33.11 -4.04
CA GLN A 250 -20.76 33.97 -4.25
C GLN A 250 -21.87 33.29 -5.06
N ASN A 251 -21.51 32.36 -5.95
CA ASN A 251 -22.45 31.65 -6.81
C ASN A 251 -22.83 30.26 -6.28
N LEU A 252 -22.56 29.95 -5.01
CA LEU A 252 -22.94 28.68 -4.35
C LEU A 252 -22.47 27.44 -5.12
N TRP A 253 -21.19 27.41 -5.51
CA TRP A 253 -20.61 26.28 -6.23
C TRP A 253 -20.76 24.95 -5.44
N LEU A 254 -20.48 25.01 -4.13
CA LEU A 254 -20.79 23.94 -3.18
C LEU A 254 -22.20 24.15 -2.61
N ASP A 255 -23.13 23.26 -2.98
CA ASP A 255 -24.50 23.25 -2.48
C ASP A 255 -24.89 21.89 -1.86
N ARG A 256 -26.17 21.75 -1.48
CA ARG A 256 -26.73 20.52 -0.88
C ARG A 256 -26.60 19.27 -1.77
N GLY A 257 -26.47 19.45 -3.08
CA GLY A 257 -26.28 18.36 -4.04
C GLY A 257 -24.85 17.87 -4.15
N THR A 258 -23.90 18.58 -3.55
CA THR A 258 -22.49 18.18 -3.51
C THR A 258 -22.32 16.89 -2.72
N ARG A 259 -21.50 15.97 -3.26
CA ARG A 259 -21.14 14.73 -2.57
C ARG A 259 -19.68 14.59 -2.25
N VAL A 260 -18.82 15.25 -3.02
CA VAL A 260 -17.39 15.26 -2.74
C VAL A 260 -16.74 16.49 -3.38
N LEU A 261 -15.78 17.06 -2.67
CA LEU A 261 -14.83 18.06 -3.15
C LEU A 261 -13.43 17.45 -3.10
N PHE A 262 -12.73 17.51 -4.22
CA PHE A 262 -11.33 17.16 -4.38
C PHE A 262 -10.50 18.42 -4.50
N ILE A 263 -9.40 18.47 -3.77
CA ILE A 263 -8.35 19.47 -3.89
C ILE A 263 -7.09 18.74 -4.33
N HIS A 264 -6.67 18.98 -5.56
CA HIS A 264 -5.54 18.30 -6.18
C HIS A 264 -4.43 19.30 -6.48
N PHE A 265 -3.20 18.99 -6.10
CA PHE A 265 -2.02 19.74 -6.54
C PHE A 265 -0.76 18.89 -6.40
N THR A 266 0.28 19.24 -7.16
CA THR A 266 1.57 18.56 -7.08
C THR A 266 2.67 19.55 -6.78
N THR A 267 3.57 19.18 -5.87
CA THR A 267 4.77 19.95 -5.55
C THR A 267 6.02 19.14 -5.83
N TYR A 268 7.14 19.81 -6.05
CA TYR A 268 8.43 19.19 -6.27
C TYR A 268 9.50 19.82 -5.37
N ASN A 269 10.19 18.97 -4.63
CA ASN A 269 11.32 19.36 -3.80
C ASN A 269 12.63 19.14 -4.59
N PRO A 270 13.32 20.22 -5.02
CA PRO A 270 14.56 20.12 -5.77
C PRO A 270 15.74 19.63 -4.91
N ASN A 271 15.72 19.86 -3.59
CA ASN A 271 16.81 19.44 -2.69
C ASN A 271 16.87 17.92 -2.56
N MET A 272 15.71 17.26 -2.61
CA MET A 272 15.58 15.80 -2.47
C MET A 272 15.25 15.09 -3.78
N ASN A 273 14.92 15.82 -4.84
CA ASN A 273 14.39 15.29 -6.10
C ASN A 273 13.16 14.38 -5.86
N LEU A 274 12.19 14.90 -5.11
CA LEU A 274 10.93 14.20 -4.78
C LEU A 274 9.73 15.03 -5.21
N PHE A 275 8.75 14.37 -5.81
CA PHE A 275 7.44 14.93 -6.10
C PHE A 275 6.50 14.56 -4.96
N SER A 276 5.75 15.53 -4.44
CA SER A 276 4.67 15.28 -3.49
C SER A 276 3.35 15.57 -4.18
N VAL A 277 2.62 14.51 -4.54
CA VAL A 277 1.29 14.56 -5.13
C VAL A 277 0.28 14.57 -3.99
N VAL A 278 -0.50 15.64 -3.90
CA VAL A 278 -1.44 15.87 -2.80
C VAL A 278 -2.86 15.75 -3.33
N GLU A 279 -3.64 14.91 -2.65
CA GLU A 279 -5.06 14.71 -2.91
C GLU A 279 -5.82 14.82 -1.59
N ILE A 280 -6.52 15.94 -1.41
CA ILE A 280 -7.40 16.13 -0.25
C ILE A 280 -8.84 15.95 -0.72
N VAL A 281 -9.60 15.14 0.00
CA VAL A 281 -10.95 14.74 -0.37
C VAL A 281 -11.89 15.05 0.78
N VAL A 282 -12.87 15.91 0.52
CA VAL A 282 -13.93 16.24 1.49
C VAL A 282 -15.22 15.63 0.98
N GLU A 283 -15.62 14.53 1.60
CA GLU A 283 -16.87 13.83 1.31
C GLU A 283 -18.01 14.49 2.09
N VAL A 284 -19.15 14.67 1.42
CA VAL A 284 -20.39 15.20 1.99
C VAL A 284 -21.45 14.11 1.88
N PRO A 285 -21.58 13.21 2.88
CA PRO A 285 -22.60 12.17 2.84
C PRO A 285 -24.01 12.77 2.81
N ALA A 286 -25.00 11.97 2.45
CA ALA A 286 -26.40 12.40 2.44
C ALA A 286 -26.92 12.84 3.83
N SER A 287 -26.21 12.51 4.91
CA SER A 287 -26.49 13.00 6.27
C SER A 287 -26.18 14.49 6.48
N GLY A 288 -25.41 15.12 5.58
CA GLY A 288 -24.99 16.52 5.68
C GLY A 288 -23.73 16.77 6.53
N SER A 289 -23.10 15.72 7.06
CA SER A 289 -21.80 15.83 7.73
C SER A 289 -20.66 16.02 6.72
N LEU A 290 -19.47 16.41 7.18
CA LEU A 290 -18.24 16.40 6.38
C LEU A 290 -17.32 15.26 6.85
N VAL A 291 -16.80 14.49 5.90
CA VAL A 291 -15.79 13.46 6.15
C VAL A 291 -14.55 13.81 5.34
N LEU A 292 -13.45 14.12 6.03
CA LEU A 292 -12.18 14.45 5.41
C LEU A 292 -11.31 13.20 5.27
N ASN A 293 -10.87 12.96 4.04
CA ASN A 293 -9.79 12.05 3.71
C ASN A 293 -8.65 12.83 3.04
N SER A 294 -7.41 12.39 3.22
CA SER A 294 -6.25 13.02 2.60
C SER A 294 -5.21 11.98 2.24
N ASP A 295 -4.64 12.11 1.04
CA ASP A 295 -3.56 11.26 0.55
C ASP A 295 -2.39 12.15 0.11
N PHE A 296 -1.28 12.06 0.85
CA PHE A 296 -0.03 12.77 0.57
C PHE A 296 1.00 11.75 0.12
N ARG A 297 1.33 11.75 -1.18
CA ARG A 297 2.21 10.75 -1.79
C ARG A 297 3.51 11.39 -2.24
N SER A 298 4.60 11.13 -1.52
CA SER A 298 5.95 11.51 -1.92
C SER A 298 6.58 10.42 -2.79
N VAL A 299 6.86 10.73 -4.06
CA VAL A 299 7.35 9.80 -5.07
C VAL A 299 8.56 10.36 -5.84
N LYS A 300 9.58 9.53 -6.06
CA LYS A 300 10.75 9.86 -6.88
C LYS A 300 10.46 9.53 -8.35
N LEU A 301 9.94 10.49 -9.11
CA LEU A 301 9.63 10.29 -10.54
C LEU A 301 10.87 10.39 -11.41
N LEU A 302 11.78 11.32 -11.10
CA LEU A 302 13.07 11.48 -11.80
C LEU A 302 14.12 10.57 -11.16
N ARG A 303 14.35 9.40 -11.77
CA ARG A 303 15.22 8.38 -11.16
C ARG A 303 16.71 8.59 -11.42
N TYR A 304 17.14 8.93 -12.64
CA TYR A 304 18.56 8.90 -13.03
C TYR A 304 19.19 10.30 -13.07
N VAL A 305 19.38 10.92 -11.89
CA VAL A 305 19.94 12.27 -11.80
C VAL A 305 21.32 12.27 -11.15
N THR A 306 21.45 11.59 -10.00
CA THR A 306 22.69 11.61 -9.21
C THR A 306 23.61 10.42 -9.57
N PRO A 307 24.92 10.48 -9.27
CA PRO A 307 25.83 9.35 -9.48
C PRO A 307 25.37 8.06 -8.78
N PHE A 308 24.79 8.18 -7.59
CA PHE A 308 24.22 7.05 -6.86
C PHE A 308 23.02 6.42 -7.59
N ASP A 309 22.25 7.21 -8.33
CA ASP A 309 21.12 6.70 -9.12
C ASP A 309 21.59 5.81 -10.29
N TYR A 310 22.77 6.06 -10.86
CA TYR A 310 23.36 5.18 -11.86
C TYR A 310 23.83 3.85 -11.25
N PHE A 311 24.26 3.85 -9.99
CA PHE A 311 24.51 2.60 -9.26
C PHE A 311 23.22 1.81 -9.04
N VAL A 312 22.13 2.50 -8.67
CA VAL A 312 20.79 1.88 -8.57
C VAL A 312 20.35 1.28 -9.91
N LEU A 313 20.58 1.97 -11.03
CA LEU A 313 20.31 1.42 -12.38
C LEU A 313 21.09 0.12 -12.64
N ALA A 314 22.36 0.04 -12.24
CA ALA A 314 23.14 -1.18 -12.36
C ALA A 314 22.55 -2.34 -11.53
N CYS A 315 22.04 -2.05 -10.32
CA CYS A 315 21.31 -3.02 -9.51
C CYS A 315 19.99 -3.47 -10.16
N GLU A 316 19.26 -2.56 -10.81
CA GLU A 316 18.04 -2.91 -11.56
C GLU A 316 18.33 -3.82 -12.75
N CYS A 317 19.36 -3.52 -13.53
CA CYS A 317 19.80 -4.38 -14.63
C CYS A 317 20.21 -5.77 -14.12
N THR A 318 20.94 -5.82 -13.00
CA THR A 318 21.33 -7.09 -12.36
C THR A 318 20.11 -7.88 -11.89
N PHE A 319 19.11 -7.22 -11.32
CA PHE A 319 17.85 -7.85 -10.92
C PHE A 319 17.09 -8.45 -12.12
N LEU A 320 17.03 -7.75 -13.25
CA LEU A 320 16.42 -8.29 -14.49
C LEU A 320 17.16 -9.54 -15.00
N LEU A 321 18.49 -9.56 -14.90
CA LEU A 321 19.28 -10.75 -15.25
C LEU A 321 18.99 -11.94 -14.33
N PHE A 322 18.83 -11.71 -13.01
CA PHE A 322 18.43 -12.77 -12.07
C PHE A 322 17.04 -13.33 -12.39
N ILE A 323 16.07 -12.47 -12.71
CA ILE A 323 14.73 -12.93 -13.12
C ILE A 323 14.84 -13.81 -14.37
N ALA A 324 15.60 -13.39 -15.38
CA ALA A 324 15.77 -14.17 -16.60
C ALA A 324 16.41 -15.54 -16.33
N TYR A 325 17.41 -15.60 -15.45
CA TYR A 325 18.02 -16.85 -15.00
C TYR A 325 17.00 -17.78 -14.34
N TYR A 326 16.24 -17.28 -13.36
CA TYR A 326 15.24 -18.10 -12.65
C TYR A 326 14.08 -18.53 -13.57
N ILE A 327 13.66 -17.70 -14.53
CA ILE A 327 12.66 -18.12 -15.53
C ILE A 327 13.15 -19.37 -16.30
N VAL A 328 14.41 -19.40 -16.73
CA VAL A 328 14.96 -20.55 -17.46
C VAL A 328 15.05 -21.77 -16.55
N GLU A 329 15.52 -21.61 -15.31
CA GLU A 329 15.59 -22.69 -14.31
C GLU A 329 14.20 -23.29 -14.06
N GLU A 330 13.19 -22.47 -13.78
CA GLU A 330 11.82 -22.95 -13.51
C GLU A 330 11.18 -23.63 -14.72
N ILE A 331 11.41 -23.12 -15.94
CA ILE A 331 10.91 -23.78 -17.16
C ILE A 331 11.54 -25.18 -17.31
N MET A 332 12.82 -25.35 -16.99
CA MET A 332 13.49 -26.64 -17.06
C MET A 332 12.94 -27.61 -16.00
N GLU A 333 12.69 -27.14 -14.77
CA GLU A 333 12.13 -27.96 -13.69
C GLU A 333 10.68 -28.38 -14.00
N ILE A 334 9.84 -27.46 -14.49
CA ILE A 334 8.46 -27.74 -14.90
C ILE A 334 8.42 -28.76 -16.04
N LYS A 335 9.32 -28.67 -17.03
CA LYS A 335 9.41 -29.66 -18.12
C LYS A 335 9.77 -31.06 -17.63
N LYS A 336 10.54 -31.17 -16.54
CA LYS A 336 10.98 -32.46 -15.98
C LYS A 336 9.94 -33.08 -15.04
N GLN A 337 9.27 -32.26 -14.22
CA GLN A 337 8.38 -32.73 -13.14
C GLN A 337 6.88 -32.65 -13.49
N GLY A 338 6.51 -31.89 -14.52
CA GLY A 338 5.12 -31.71 -14.94
C GLY A 338 4.23 -31.15 -13.82
N TRP A 339 3.06 -31.74 -13.62
CA TRP A 339 2.06 -31.28 -12.63
C TRP A 339 2.46 -31.50 -11.17
N ILE A 340 3.38 -32.43 -10.89
CA ILE A 340 3.85 -32.70 -9.52
C ILE A 340 4.57 -31.47 -8.94
N TYR A 341 5.16 -30.64 -9.82
CA TYR A 341 5.84 -29.40 -9.44
C TYR A 341 4.95 -28.46 -8.61
N PHE A 342 3.66 -28.32 -8.97
CA PHE A 342 2.73 -27.39 -8.32
C PHE A 342 2.24 -27.84 -6.95
N VAL A 343 2.49 -29.08 -6.56
CA VAL A 343 2.11 -29.59 -5.23
C VAL A 343 3.07 -29.07 -4.14
N SER A 344 4.30 -28.74 -4.51
CA SER A 344 5.30 -28.21 -3.59
C SER A 344 5.06 -26.72 -3.32
N VAL A 345 4.77 -26.38 -2.06
CA VAL A 345 4.57 -24.98 -1.60
C VAL A 345 5.75 -24.08 -2.00
N TRP A 346 6.97 -24.61 -1.93
CA TRP A 346 8.19 -23.87 -2.24
C TRP A 346 8.32 -23.49 -3.71
N ASN A 347 7.80 -24.34 -4.59
CA ASN A 347 7.86 -24.19 -6.03
C ASN A 347 6.76 -23.23 -6.49
N SER A 348 5.56 -23.33 -5.91
CA SER A 348 4.51 -22.32 -6.11
C SER A 348 4.97 -20.92 -5.70
N LEU A 349 5.74 -20.81 -4.62
CA LEU A 349 6.32 -19.54 -4.16
C LEU A 349 7.29 -18.94 -5.20
N ASP A 350 8.13 -19.76 -5.85
CA ASP A 350 9.05 -19.30 -6.90
C ASP A 350 8.31 -18.70 -8.10
N ILE A 351 7.25 -19.38 -8.56
CA ILE A 351 6.39 -18.87 -9.65
C ILE A 351 5.75 -17.52 -9.27
N ILE A 352 5.25 -17.39 -8.05
CA ILE A 352 4.63 -16.13 -7.57
C ILE A 352 5.66 -14.99 -7.56
N ILE A 353 6.88 -15.24 -7.06
CA ILE A 353 7.95 -14.22 -7.05
C ILE A 353 8.30 -13.78 -8.47
N ILE A 354 8.47 -14.73 -9.40
CA ILE A 354 8.80 -14.43 -10.79
C ILE A 354 7.67 -13.63 -11.46
N LEU A 355 6.41 -14.03 -11.26
CA LEU A 355 5.25 -13.36 -11.85
C LEU A 355 5.16 -11.89 -11.39
N ILE A 356 5.24 -11.65 -10.08
CA ILE A 356 5.20 -10.29 -9.53
C ILE A 356 6.41 -9.47 -10.04
N SER A 357 7.60 -10.09 -10.11
CA SER A 357 8.81 -9.41 -10.57
C SER A 357 8.73 -8.98 -12.04
N ILE A 358 8.14 -9.79 -12.91
CA ILE A 358 7.92 -9.44 -14.33
C ILE A 358 6.95 -8.26 -14.45
N VAL A 359 5.85 -8.27 -13.70
CA VAL A 359 4.86 -7.18 -13.68
C VAL A 359 5.53 -5.87 -13.20
N CYS A 360 6.31 -5.95 -12.12
CA CYS A 360 7.08 -4.82 -11.61
C CYS A 360 8.10 -4.28 -12.64
N ALA A 361 8.82 -5.15 -13.34
CA ALA A 361 9.78 -4.76 -14.37
C ALA A 361 9.09 -4.03 -15.53
N ALA A 362 7.97 -4.56 -16.04
CA ALA A 362 7.19 -3.92 -17.09
C ALA A 362 6.67 -2.54 -16.68
N PHE A 363 6.15 -2.42 -15.45
CA PHE A 363 5.70 -1.15 -14.90
C PHE A 363 6.83 -0.12 -14.76
N ASN A 364 8.02 -0.52 -14.33
CA ASN A 364 9.18 0.37 -14.18
C ASN A 364 9.55 1.07 -15.51
N ILE A 365 9.52 0.31 -16.61
CA ILE A 365 9.78 0.82 -17.97
C ILE A 365 8.65 1.74 -18.41
N TYR A 366 7.39 1.29 -18.30
CA TYR A 366 6.21 2.09 -18.68
C TYR A 366 6.16 3.43 -17.95
N ARG A 367 6.38 3.41 -16.62
CA ARG A 367 6.40 4.60 -15.78
C ARG A 367 7.43 5.62 -16.27
N THR A 368 8.63 5.18 -16.62
CA THR A 368 9.72 6.07 -17.05
C THR A 368 9.36 6.81 -18.33
N ILE A 369 8.72 6.12 -19.29
CA ILE A 369 8.25 6.73 -20.55
C ILE A 369 7.16 7.78 -20.28
N ILE A 370 6.16 7.44 -19.47
CA ILE A 370 5.04 8.36 -19.17
C ILE A 370 5.51 9.59 -18.39
N VAL A 371 6.41 9.45 -17.42
CA VAL A 371 6.95 10.57 -16.63
C VAL A 371 7.63 11.60 -17.54
N ILE A 372 8.45 11.14 -18.49
CA ILE A 372 9.19 12.03 -19.39
C ILE A 372 8.23 12.83 -20.25
N ASN A 373 7.25 12.15 -20.88
CA ASN A 373 6.26 12.80 -21.74
C ASN A 373 5.40 13.83 -20.98
N LEU A 374 4.94 13.46 -19.78
CA LEU A 374 4.12 14.34 -18.95
C LEU A 374 4.91 15.56 -18.47
N LEU A 375 6.17 15.36 -18.06
CA LEU A 375 7.01 16.46 -17.59
C LEU A 375 7.34 17.44 -18.72
N GLU A 376 7.61 16.95 -19.94
CA GLU A 376 7.86 17.79 -21.11
C GLU A 376 6.65 18.67 -21.44
N SER A 377 5.43 18.11 -21.38
CA SER A 377 4.19 18.85 -21.60
C SER A 377 3.98 19.96 -20.56
N ILE A 378 4.20 19.67 -19.27
CA ILE A 378 3.99 20.64 -18.19
C ILE A 378 5.07 21.74 -18.18
N LEU A 379 6.30 21.43 -18.62
CA LEU A 379 7.34 22.43 -18.79
C LEU A 379 7.00 23.43 -19.91
N HIS A 380 6.29 22.98 -20.95
CA HIS A 380 5.84 23.86 -22.03
C HIS A 380 4.62 24.70 -21.62
N ASN A 381 3.70 24.13 -20.83
CA ASN A 381 2.47 24.78 -20.35
C ASN A 381 2.42 24.83 -18.81
N PRO A 382 3.09 25.79 -18.16
CA PRO A 382 3.17 25.83 -16.70
C PRO A 382 1.87 26.28 -16.01
N ASN A 383 0.90 26.77 -16.77
CA ASN A 383 -0.40 27.24 -16.25
C ASN A 383 -1.48 26.15 -16.23
N GLU A 384 -1.18 24.95 -16.74
CA GLU A 384 -2.10 23.81 -16.72
C GLU A 384 -1.90 22.96 -15.46
N PHE A 385 -2.96 22.29 -15.02
CA PHE A 385 -2.91 21.34 -13.92
C PHE A 385 -2.04 20.12 -14.29
N ALA A 386 -1.10 19.77 -13.42
CA ALA A 386 -0.24 18.62 -13.63
C ALA A 386 -0.86 17.34 -13.06
N ASN A 387 -1.44 16.51 -13.94
CA ASN A 387 -2.09 15.27 -13.54
C ASN A 387 -1.08 14.13 -13.28
N PHE A 388 -0.57 14.07 -12.06
CA PHE A 388 0.28 12.97 -11.56
C PHE A 388 -0.49 11.93 -10.71
N GLN A 389 -1.81 12.05 -10.61
CA GLN A 389 -2.64 11.26 -9.69
C GLN A 389 -2.52 9.76 -10.00
N MET A 390 -2.83 9.37 -11.24
CA MET A 390 -2.76 7.99 -11.70
C MET A 390 -1.36 7.39 -11.50
N LEU A 391 -0.33 8.14 -11.92
CA LEU A 391 1.06 7.72 -11.82
C LEU A 391 1.50 7.47 -10.38
N SER A 392 1.07 8.32 -9.45
CA SER A 392 1.40 8.20 -8.04
C SER A 392 0.79 6.97 -7.38
N ILE A 393 -0.44 6.58 -7.74
CA ILE A 393 -1.07 5.37 -7.19
C ILE A 393 -0.41 4.12 -7.71
N TRP A 394 -0.17 4.06 -9.01
CA TRP A 394 0.53 2.91 -9.56
C TRP A 394 1.92 2.78 -8.96
N GLN A 395 2.59 3.89 -8.63
CA GLN A 395 3.85 3.87 -7.88
C GLN A 395 3.69 3.32 -6.45
N VAL A 396 2.61 3.66 -5.73
CA VAL A 396 2.32 3.09 -4.40
C VAL A 396 2.05 1.58 -4.50
N ASN A 397 1.23 1.15 -5.46
CA ASN A 397 0.96 -0.27 -5.72
C ASN A 397 2.22 -1.03 -6.12
N PHE A 398 3.10 -0.42 -6.92
CA PHE A 398 4.40 -0.97 -7.25
C PHE A 398 5.28 -1.15 -6.00
N ASN A 399 5.33 -0.15 -5.11
CA ASN A 399 6.08 -0.27 -3.86
C ASN A 399 5.54 -1.41 -2.98
N PHE A 400 4.21 -1.60 -2.95
CA PHE A 400 3.57 -2.71 -2.24
C PHE A 400 3.94 -4.07 -2.86
N ALA A 401 3.88 -4.20 -4.20
CA ALA A 401 4.25 -5.40 -4.92
C ALA A 401 5.74 -5.79 -4.71
N ILE A 402 6.65 -4.81 -4.75
CA ILE A 402 8.06 -5.03 -4.43
C ILE A 402 8.23 -5.44 -2.96
N SER A 403 7.51 -4.83 -2.03
CA SER A 403 7.58 -5.18 -0.61
C SER A 403 7.14 -6.62 -0.36
N ILE A 404 6.05 -7.07 -1.01
CA ILE A 404 5.62 -8.48 -1.00
C ILE A 404 6.70 -9.38 -1.59
N THR A 405 7.29 -8.99 -2.73
CA THR A 405 8.34 -9.79 -3.38
C THR A 405 9.54 -9.98 -2.47
N VAL A 406 10.01 -8.91 -1.82
CA VAL A 406 11.12 -8.97 -0.84
C VAL A 406 10.74 -9.85 0.34
N PHE A 407 9.51 -9.72 0.86
CA PHE A 407 9.02 -10.56 1.96
C PHE A 407 9.00 -12.05 1.59
N LEU A 408 8.43 -12.40 0.44
CA LEU A 408 8.40 -13.78 -0.04
C LEU A 408 9.81 -14.33 -0.29
N ALA A 409 10.71 -13.51 -0.82
CA ALA A 409 12.10 -13.89 -1.03
C ALA A 409 12.84 -14.13 0.30
N TRP A 410 12.52 -13.38 1.36
CA TRP A 410 13.01 -13.68 2.72
C TRP A 410 12.44 -14.99 3.26
N VAL A 411 11.15 -15.25 3.08
CA VAL A 411 10.53 -16.53 3.46
C VAL A 411 11.19 -17.69 2.71
N LYS A 412 11.55 -17.49 1.44
CA LYS A 412 12.26 -18.49 0.63
C LYS A 412 13.62 -18.87 1.23
N LEU A 413 14.33 -17.95 1.89
CA LEU A 413 15.59 -18.27 2.57
C LEU A 413 15.43 -19.35 3.65
N PHE A 414 14.26 -19.49 4.27
CA PHE A 414 14.02 -20.58 5.23
C PHE A 414 14.13 -21.97 4.61
N LYS A 415 13.79 -22.12 3.31
CA LYS A 415 13.98 -23.39 2.58
C LYS A 415 15.44 -23.80 2.56
N TYR A 416 16.34 -22.84 2.42
CA TYR A 416 17.77 -23.12 2.33
C TYR A 416 18.43 -23.16 3.72
N ILE A 417 17.90 -22.47 4.74
CA ILE A 417 18.45 -22.55 6.11
C ILE A 417 18.22 -23.94 6.75
N SER A 418 17.38 -24.80 6.18
CA SER A 418 17.09 -26.13 6.71
C SER A 418 18.26 -27.14 6.64
N PHE A 419 19.47 -26.77 6.23
CA PHE A 419 20.66 -27.64 6.31
C PHE A 419 20.97 -28.11 7.73
N ASN A 420 20.57 -27.34 8.75
CA ASN A 420 20.70 -27.76 10.12
C ASN A 420 19.59 -28.74 10.50
N LYS A 421 19.97 -29.89 11.08
CA LYS A 421 19.04 -30.94 11.55
C LYS A 421 17.95 -30.37 12.48
N THR A 422 18.28 -29.40 13.32
CA THR A 422 17.33 -28.75 14.23
C THR A 422 16.26 -27.93 13.49
N MET A 423 16.65 -27.22 12.43
CA MET A 423 15.73 -26.40 11.63
C MET A 423 14.80 -27.26 10.75
N THR A 424 15.31 -28.36 10.21
CA THR A 424 14.46 -29.34 9.50
C THR A 424 13.42 -29.94 10.44
N GLN A 425 13.79 -30.25 11.68
CA GLN A 425 12.84 -30.75 12.69
C GLN A 425 11.74 -29.72 12.97
N LEU A 426 12.09 -28.45 13.17
CA LEU A 426 11.11 -27.37 13.37
C LEU A 426 10.14 -27.23 12.18
N SER A 427 10.67 -27.21 10.95
CA SER A 427 9.84 -27.13 9.73
C SER A 427 8.89 -28.32 9.59
N SER A 428 9.37 -29.54 9.86
CA SER A 428 8.54 -30.75 9.85
C SER A 428 7.45 -30.73 10.93
N THR A 429 7.76 -30.25 12.14
CA THR A 429 6.77 -30.11 13.21
C THR A 429 5.68 -29.09 12.83
N LEU A 430 6.06 -27.97 12.20
CA LEU A 430 5.11 -26.95 11.74
C LEU A 430 4.22 -27.47 10.60
N GLY A 431 4.82 -28.18 9.63
CA GLY A 431 4.08 -28.81 8.54
C GLY A 431 3.09 -29.88 9.04
N SER A 432 3.49 -30.64 10.06
CA SER A 432 2.65 -31.70 10.64
C SER A 432 1.47 -31.13 11.44
N CYS A 433 1.66 -30.05 12.22
CA CYS A 433 0.59 -29.44 12.99
C CYS A 433 -0.30 -28.47 12.18
N ALA A 434 0.12 -28.06 10.97
CA ALA A 434 -0.62 -27.12 10.14
C ALA A 434 -2.06 -27.56 9.85
N LYS A 435 -2.30 -28.85 9.63
CA LYS A 435 -3.64 -29.40 9.38
C LYS A 435 -4.55 -29.27 10.60
N ASP A 436 -4.03 -29.55 11.79
CA ASP A 436 -4.78 -29.46 13.04
C ASP A 436 -5.02 -27.99 13.41
N LEU A 437 -4.02 -27.12 13.21
CA LEU A 437 -4.15 -25.68 13.39
C LEU A 437 -5.19 -25.08 12.43
N ALA A 438 -5.25 -25.53 11.18
CA ALA A 438 -6.27 -25.11 10.23
C ALA A 438 -7.68 -25.51 10.69
N GLY A 439 -7.85 -26.71 11.27
CA GLY A 439 -9.10 -27.13 11.88
C GLY A 439 -9.51 -26.25 13.06
N PHE A 440 -8.57 -25.94 13.96
CA PHE A 440 -8.81 -25.01 15.07
C PHE A 440 -9.13 -23.58 14.59
N ALA A 441 -8.44 -23.09 13.57
CA ALA A 441 -8.64 -21.76 13.00
C ALA A 441 -10.09 -21.56 12.51
N ILE A 442 -10.70 -22.59 11.91
CA ILE A 442 -12.11 -22.52 11.49
C ILE A 442 -13.03 -22.29 12.70
N MET A 443 -12.84 -23.05 13.78
CA MET A 443 -13.63 -22.87 15.01
C MET A 443 -13.39 -21.48 15.63
N PHE A 444 -12.13 -21.03 15.65
CA PHE A 444 -11.77 -19.69 16.13
C PHE A 444 -12.47 -18.60 15.31
N PHE A 445 -12.43 -18.66 13.98
CA PHE A 445 -13.04 -17.66 13.11
C PHE A 445 -14.57 -17.62 13.24
N ILE A 446 -15.24 -18.77 13.43
CA ILE A 446 -16.69 -18.79 13.68
C ILE A 446 -17.03 -17.98 14.94
N VAL A 447 -16.30 -18.22 16.04
CA VAL A 447 -16.51 -17.48 17.29
C VAL A 447 -16.13 -16.01 17.12
N PHE A 448 -14.99 -15.72 16.49
CA PHE A 448 -14.51 -14.36 16.23
C PHE A 448 -15.53 -13.55 15.42
N PHE A 449 -16.01 -14.07 14.29
CA PHE A 449 -17.01 -13.39 13.47
C PHE A 449 -18.35 -13.24 14.17
N SER A 450 -18.73 -14.17 15.05
CA SER A 450 -19.96 -14.03 15.85
C SER A 450 -19.87 -12.83 16.81
N PHE A 451 -18.72 -12.62 17.46
CA PHE A 451 -18.49 -11.46 18.31
C PHE A 451 -18.34 -10.17 17.51
N ALA A 452 -17.68 -10.20 16.35
CA ALA A 452 -17.60 -9.06 15.43
C ALA A 452 -19.00 -8.62 14.98
N GLN A 453 -19.86 -9.57 14.58
CA GLN A 453 -21.24 -9.29 14.19
C GLN A 453 -22.06 -8.72 15.37
N LEU A 454 -21.90 -9.26 16.57
CA LEU A 454 -22.55 -8.74 17.77
C LEU A 454 -22.11 -7.31 18.06
N GLY A 455 -20.80 -7.03 17.99
CA GLY A 455 -20.24 -5.70 18.21
C GLY A 455 -20.74 -4.68 17.18
N TYR A 456 -20.77 -5.05 15.90
CA TYR A 456 -21.30 -4.22 14.83
C TYR A 456 -22.79 -3.85 15.07
N LEU A 457 -23.62 -4.84 15.40
CA LEU A 457 -25.05 -4.61 15.64
C LEU A 457 -25.32 -3.82 16.93
N ALA A 458 -24.54 -4.06 17.99
CA ALA A 458 -24.75 -3.42 19.28
C ALA A 458 -24.20 -1.98 19.33
N PHE A 459 -23.03 -1.73 18.74
CA PHE A 459 -22.29 -0.48 18.90
C PHE A 459 -22.09 0.32 17.62
N GLY A 460 -22.50 -0.19 16.46
CA GLY A 460 -22.19 0.45 15.17
C GLY A 460 -22.80 1.84 14.97
N THR A 461 -23.88 2.18 15.67
CA THR A 461 -24.48 3.52 15.62
C THR A 461 -23.86 4.52 16.60
N GLN A 462 -23.06 4.06 17.57
CA GLN A 462 -22.55 4.88 18.68
C GLN A 462 -21.04 5.04 18.66
N ALA A 463 -20.30 4.01 18.23
CA ALA A 463 -18.84 3.97 18.28
C ALA A 463 -18.25 3.91 16.86
N LYS A 464 -17.29 4.81 16.57
CA LYS A 464 -16.64 4.90 15.24
C LYS A 464 -15.93 3.61 14.85
N ASP A 465 -15.28 2.94 15.79
CA ASP A 465 -14.56 1.69 15.54
C ASP A 465 -15.50 0.54 15.13
N PHE A 466 -16.78 0.64 15.49
CA PHE A 466 -17.82 -0.32 15.13
C PHE A 466 -18.68 0.13 13.93
N SER A 467 -18.34 1.23 13.27
CA SER A 467 -19.17 1.84 12.21
C SER A 467 -19.31 1.01 10.94
N SER A 468 -18.32 0.17 10.62
CA SER A 468 -18.36 -0.71 9.46
C SER A 468 -17.92 -2.12 9.84
N PHE A 469 -18.53 -3.15 9.24
CA PHE A 469 -18.19 -4.53 9.53
C PHE A 469 -16.70 -4.85 9.24
N ILE A 470 -16.13 -4.22 8.20
CA ILE A 470 -14.72 -4.43 7.84
C ILE A 470 -13.75 -3.81 8.86
N THR A 471 -14.17 -2.77 9.59
CA THR A 471 -13.37 -2.14 10.65
C THR A 471 -13.44 -2.93 11.95
N VAL A 472 -14.54 -3.66 12.18
CA VAL A 472 -14.73 -4.49 13.38
C VAL A 472 -13.94 -5.78 13.34
N VAL A 473 -13.83 -6.39 12.15
CA VAL A 473 -13.04 -7.60 11.87
C VAL A 473 -11.55 -7.27 11.85
#